data_AF-A0A959B2P0-F1
#
_entry.id   AF-A0A959B2P0-F1
#
_cell.length_a   1.000
_cell.length_b   1.000
_cell.length_c   1.000
_cell.angle_alpha   90.00
_cell.angle_beta   90.00
_cell.angle_gamma   90.00
#
_symmetry.space_group_name_H-M   'P 1'
#
loop_
_entity.id
_entity.type
_entity.pdbx_description
1 polymer ?
#
loop_
_entity_poly.entity_id
_entity_poly.type
_entity_poly.pdbx_seq_one_letter_code
_entity_poly.pdbx_strand_id
1 'polypeptide(L)'
;VGLFIGTGLQVIFPFLIKSIVDTGIGNVDLDFIKIILAAQFFLFLTQLAVEQVRNWIMLHVGVRVNISLISDFLIKLTKLPIKFFDSKISGDLMQRIADHERVQRFLTSTSLMSIFSFVNYIAFAIVLLAWSRLVFLVFFIGTTLYLGWIFFFQSIRRELDYKRFDQSSENQSNLIELISGMQEIKLHNAEKQKRWAWERIQARLFRTGMSSLRIGQFQRAGASFFNETKNLIITFIVAKSVLDGNMSLGMLLGVQYIIGQLNAPVGQWIDFLRNMQEA
;
A
#
# COMPACT_ATOMS: atom_id res chain seq x y z
N VAL A 1 13.99 -12.47 14.42
CA VAL A 1 13.74 -13.93 14.36
C VAL A 1 12.43 -14.26 13.65
N GLY A 2 11.26 -13.80 14.13
CA GLY A 2 9.96 -14.07 13.47
C GLY A 2 9.87 -13.61 12.00
N LEU A 3 10.51 -12.49 11.65
CA LEU A 3 10.64 -12.00 10.28
C LEU A 3 11.26 -13.03 9.33
N PHE A 4 12.46 -13.50 9.68
CA PHE A 4 13.21 -14.44 8.86
C PHE A 4 12.55 -15.82 8.78
N ILE A 5 11.89 -16.25 9.86
CA ILE A 5 11.10 -17.50 9.85
C ILE A 5 9.94 -17.37 8.85
N GLY A 6 9.17 -16.27 8.91
CA GLY A 6 8.07 -16.03 7.97
C GLY A 6 8.54 -15.99 6.52
N THR A 7 9.61 -15.23 6.23
CA THR A 7 10.20 -15.16 4.89
C THR A 7 10.72 -16.51 4.41
N GLY A 8 11.42 -17.27 5.27
CA GLY A 8 11.95 -18.58 4.93
C GLY A 8 10.84 -19.57 4.55
N LEU A 9 9.75 -19.59 5.31
CA LEU A 9 8.59 -20.43 5.01
C LEU A 9 7.97 -20.09 3.65
N GLN A 10 7.87 -18.80 3.31
CA GLN A 10 7.33 -18.36 2.02
C GLN A 10 8.21 -18.76 0.83
N VAL A 11 9.53 -18.70 0.99
CA VAL A 11 10.47 -19.07 -0.08
C VAL A 11 10.45 -20.57 -0.39
N ILE A 12 10.07 -21.42 0.56
CA ILE A 12 10.00 -22.88 0.35
C ILE A 12 8.90 -23.27 -0.64
N PHE A 13 7.78 -22.54 -0.71
CA PHE A 13 6.65 -22.86 -1.59
C PHE A 13 7.01 -23.06 -3.07
N PRO A 14 7.74 -22.16 -3.75
CA PRO A 14 8.10 -22.36 -5.15
C PRO A 14 8.95 -23.61 -5.39
N PHE A 15 9.78 -24.02 -4.43
CA PHE A 15 10.53 -25.29 -4.52
C PHE A 15 9.61 -26.50 -4.40
N LEU A 16 8.61 -26.46 -3.53
CA LEU A 16 7.62 -27.54 -3.42
C LEU A 16 6.78 -27.67 -4.69
N ILE A 17 6.37 -26.55 -5.30
CA ILE A 17 5.69 -26.55 -6.60
C ILE A 17 6.58 -27.20 -7.67
N LYS A 18 7.86 -26.81 -7.72
CA LYS A 18 8.83 -27.43 -8.63
C LYS A 18 8.93 -28.94 -8.40
N SER A 19 9.06 -29.40 -7.15
CA SER A 19 9.17 -30.82 -6.81
C SER A 19 7.92 -31.63 -7.18
N ILE A 20 6.72 -31.08 -7.01
CA ILE A 20 5.48 -31.75 -7.45
C ILE A 20 5.53 -32.06 -8.95
N VAL A 21 5.95 -31.09 -9.77
CA VAL A 21 5.97 -31.26 -11.22
C VAL A 21 7.13 -32.11 -11.69
N ASP A 22 8.35 -31.78 -11.27
CA ASP A 22 9.55 -32.41 -11.80
C ASP A 22 9.73 -33.84 -11.28
N THR A 23 9.44 -34.08 -9.99
CA THR A 23 9.63 -35.39 -9.35
C THR A 23 8.32 -36.15 -9.22
N GLY A 24 7.23 -35.49 -8.83
CA GLY A 24 5.94 -36.16 -8.67
C GLY A 24 5.32 -36.54 -10.02
N ILE A 25 4.99 -35.54 -10.85
CA ILE A 25 4.37 -35.76 -12.16
C ILE A 25 5.37 -36.44 -13.11
N GLY A 26 6.63 -36.00 -13.13
CA GLY A 26 7.67 -36.58 -13.97
C GLY A 26 7.88 -38.08 -13.77
N ASN A 27 7.83 -38.57 -12.53
CA ASN A 27 7.98 -40.01 -12.21
C ASN A 27 6.64 -40.73 -12.02
N VAL A 28 5.50 -40.05 -12.21
CA VAL A 28 4.15 -40.59 -11.97
C VAL A 28 4.00 -41.16 -10.54
N ASP A 29 4.61 -40.50 -9.55
CA ASP A 29 4.58 -40.93 -8.15
C ASP A 29 3.51 -40.17 -7.37
N LEU A 30 2.32 -40.77 -7.27
CA LEU A 30 1.20 -40.21 -6.54
C LEU A 30 1.44 -40.13 -5.03
N ASP A 31 2.23 -41.04 -4.46
CA ASP A 31 2.47 -41.04 -3.02
C ASP A 31 3.44 -39.92 -2.64
N PHE A 32 4.45 -39.65 -3.47
CA PHE A 32 5.29 -38.46 -3.32
C PHE A 32 4.46 -37.16 -3.41
N ILE A 33 3.54 -37.07 -4.39
CA ILE A 33 2.66 -35.89 -4.53
C ILE A 33 1.81 -35.68 -3.26
N LYS A 34 1.21 -36.75 -2.69
CA LYS A 34 0.43 -36.65 -1.45
C LYS A 34 1.26 -36.14 -0.29
N ILE A 35 2.50 -36.61 -0.13
CA ILE A 35 3.42 -36.17 0.94
C ILE A 35 3.75 -34.68 0.77
N ILE A 36 4.08 -34.23 -0.44
CA ILE A 36 4.39 -32.82 -0.68
C ILE A 36 3.16 -31.93 -0.48
N LEU A 37 1.96 -32.38 -0.88
CA LEU A 37 0.72 -31.65 -0.61
C LEU A 37 0.44 -31.55 0.89
N ALA A 38 0.64 -32.63 1.66
CA ALA A 38 0.52 -32.58 3.11
C ALA A 38 1.54 -31.61 3.74
N ALA A 39 2.78 -31.59 3.23
CA ALA A 39 3.80 -30.63 3.65
C ALA A 39 3.41 -29.18 3.32
N GLN A 40 2.87 -28.91 2.13
CA GLN A 40 2.37 -27.58 1.74
C GLN A 40 1.21 -27.13 2.66
N PHE A 41 0.29 -28.03 2.98
CA PHE A 41 -0.81 -27.73 3.90
C PHE A 41 -0.30 -27.40 5.30
N PHE A 42 0.67 -28.15 5.83
CA PHE A 42 1.27 -27.86 7.13
C PHE A 42 2.05 -26.54 7.15
N LEU A 43 2.81 -26.24 6.08
CA LEU A 43 3.49 -24.96 5.92
C LEU A 43 2.50 -23.80 5.85
N PHE A 44 1.38 -23.97 5.14
CA PHE A 44 0.31 -22.98 5.10
C PHE A 44 -0.28 -22.72 6.49
N LEU A 45 -0.58 -23.77 7.27
CA LEU A 45 -1.04 -23.62 8.66
C LEU A 45 -0.02 -22.89 9.54
N THR A 46 1.26 -23.22 9.37
CA THR A 46 2.36 -22.55 10.09
C THR A 46 2.44 -21.08 9.70
N GLN A 47 2.36 -20.77 8.41
CA GLN A 47 2.36 -19.38 7.93
C GLN A 47 1.15 -18.61 8.47
N LEU A 48 -0.04 -19.20 8.45
CA LEU A 48 -1.25 -18.61 9.02
C LEU A 48 -1.05 -18.27 10.51
N ALA A 49 -0.51 -19.21 11.30
CA ALA A 49 -0.23 -19.00 12.72
C ALA A 49 0.80 -17.87 12.94
N VAL A 50 1.89 -17.86 12.17
CA VAL A 50 2.92 -16.80 12.24
C VAL A 50 2.34 -15.43 11.88
N GLU A 51 1.52 -15.34 10.85
CA GLU A 51 0.88 -14.09 10.43
C GLU A 51 -0.11 -13.57 11.49
N GLN A 52 -0.90 -14.45 12.11
CA GLN A 52 -1.80 -14.08 13.19
C GLN A 52 -1.06 -13.59 14.44
N VAL A 53 0.00 -14.30 14.87
CA VAL A 53 0.84 -13.87 16.00
C VAL A 53 1.48 -12.50 15.70
N ARG A 54 2.00 -12.30 14.48
CA ARG A 54 2.55 -11.02 14.04
C ARG A 54 1.50 -9.91 14.10
N ASN A 55 0.32 -10.12 13.55
CA ASN A 55 -0.75 -9.12 13.53
C ASN A 55 -1.18 -8.73 14.96
N TRP A 56 -1.22 -9.71 15.88
CA TRP A 56 -1.55 -9.45 17.28
C TRP A 56 -0.46 -8.66 18.01
N ILE A 57 0.82 -8.98 17.79
CA ILE A 57 1.95 -8.20 18.32
C ILE A 57 1.89 -6.76 17.80
N MET A 58 1.65 -6.57 16.50
CA MET A 58 1.54 -5.24 15.89
C MET A 58 0.39 -4.43 16.48
N LEU A 59 -0.77 -5.05 16.69
CA LEU A 59 -1.91 -4.40 17.32
C LEU A 59 -1.56 -3.96 18.75
N HIS A 60 -0.98 -4.85 19.55
CA HIS A 60 -0.64 -4.56 20.95
C HIS A 60 0.38 -3.43 21.07
N VAL A 61 1.44 -3.48 20.26
CA VAL A 61 2.46 -2.42 20.21
C VAL A 61 1.86 -1.11 19.69
N GLY A 62 1.07 -1.16 18.62
CA GLY A 62 0.42 0.01 18.02
C GLY A 62 -0.47 0.74 19.01
N VAL A 63 -1.35 0.01 19.72
CA VAL A 63 -2.24 0.59 20.73
C VAL A 63 -1.46 1.20 21.90
N ARG A 64 -0.42 0.52 22.43
CA ARG A 64 0.39 1.09 23.51
C ARG A 64 1.09 2.39 23.12
N VAL A 65 1.69 2.42 21.92
CA VAL A 65 2.35 3.63 21.41
C VAL A 65 1.34 4.75 21.22
N ASN A 66 0.15 4.45 20.68
CA ASN A 66 -0.91 5.45 20.47
C ASN A 66 -1.37 6.07 21.79
N ILE A 67 -1.66 5.23 22.79
CA ILE A 67 -2.09 5.68 24.12
C ILE A 67 -1.00 6.53 24.78
N SER A 68 0.27 6.13 24.69
CA SER A 68 1.39 6.92 25.23
C SER A 68 1.49 8.30 24.58
N LEU A 69 1.39 8.38 23.25
CA LEU A 69 1.48 9.65 22.52
C LEU A 69 0.32 10.58 22.86
N ILE A 70 -0.91 10.07 22.88
CA ILE A 70 -2.09 10.86 23.23
C ILE A 70 -2.03 11.29 24.71
N SER A 71 -1.61 10.39 25.61
CA SER A 71 -1.48 10.71 27.03
C SER A 71 -0.46 11.82 27.26
N ASP A 72 0.72 11.76 26.64
CA ASP A 72 1.74 12.80 26.73
C ASP A 72 1.26 14.14 26.17
N PHE A 73 0.48 14.11 25.08
CA PHE A 73 -0.15 15.30 24.52
C PHE A 73 -1.15 15.92 25.51
N LEU A 74 -2.04 15.11 26.09
CA LEU A 74 -3.03 15.57 27.07
C LEU A 74 -2.37 16.11 28.35
N ILE A 75 -1.32 15.47 28.85
CA ILE A 75 -0.55 15.95 30.01
C ILE A 75 0.08 17.33 29.74
N LYS A 76 0.56 17.57 28.52
CA LYS A 76 1.08 18.89 28.13
C LYS A 76 -0.06 19.91 28.00
N LEU A 77 -1.19 19.52 27.40
CA LEU A 77 -2.34 20.38 27.20
C LEU A 77 -2.89 20.91 28.54
N THR A 78 -3.01 20.07 29.56
CA THR A 78 -3.52 20.47 30.89
C THR A 78 -2.60 21.41 31.66
N LYS A 79 -1.31 21.50 31.29
CA LYS A 79 -0.34 22.42 31.90
C LYS A 79 -0.31 23.80 31.25
N LEU A 80 -1.07 24.01 30.17
CA LEU A 80 -1.06 25.28 29.45
C LEU A 80 -1.95 26.33 30.15
N PRO A 81 -1.55 27.62 30.13
CA PRO A 81 -2.32 28.68 30.73
C PRO A 81 -3.65 28.87 30.00
N ILE A 82 -4.70 29.34 30.70
CA ILE A 82 -6.05 29.55 30.16
C ILE A 82 -6.03 30.43 28.88
N LYS A 83 -5.14 31.42 28.83
CA LYS A 83 -4.93 32.29 27.66
C LYS A 83 -4.60 31.54 26.35
N PHE A 84 -4.01 30.35 26.45
CA PHE A 84 -3.77 29.48 25.29
C PHE A 84 -5.09 28.96 24.69
N PHE A 85 -6.08 28.67 25.53
CA PHE A 85 -7.39 28.17 25.12
C PHE A 85 -8.31 29.26 24.58
N ASP A 86 -8.13 30.51 25.03
CA ASP A 86 -8.92 31.67 24.54
C ASP A 86 -8.60 32.04 23.07
N SER A 87 -7.45 31.60 22.55
CA SER A 87 -6.96 31.94 21.20
C SER A 87 -6.98 30.77 20.20
N LYS A 88 -7.30 29.55 20.65
CA LYS A 88 -7.23 28.33 19.85
C LYS A 88 -8.61 27.70 19.70
N ILE A 89 -9.02 27.51 18.45
CA ILE A 89 -10.27 26.81 18.10
C ILE A 89 -10.12 25.36 18.55
N SER A 90 -11.08 24.81 19.30
CA SER A 90 -11.09 23.41 19.74
C SER A 90 -10.87 22.40 18.60
N GLY A 91 -11.20 22.78 17.37
CA GLY A 91 -10.91 22.02 16.15
C GLY A 91 -9.42 21.81 15.83
N ASP A 92 -8.53 22.78 16.09
CA ASP A 92 -7.07 22.64 15.88
C ASP A 92 -6.49 21.61 16.85
N LEU A 93 -6.98 21.57 18.09
CA LEU A 93 -6.58 20.57 19.08
C LEU A 93 -7.08 19.16 18.71
N MET A 94 -8.32 19.03 18.23
CA MET A 94 -8.85 17.76 17.73
C MET A 94 -8.08 17.26 16.50
N GLN A 95 -7.70 18.17 15.60
CA GLN A 95 -6.91 17.83 14.42
C GLN A 95 -5.50 17.34 14.79
N ARG A 96 -4.85 17.94 15.79
CA ARG A 96 -3.55 17.47 16.33
C ARG A 96 -3.63 16.07 16.94
N ILE A 97 -4.72 15.75 17.64
CA ILE A 97 -4.92 14.39 18.16
C ILE A 97 -5.05 13.38 17.00
N ALA A 98 -5.78 13.74 15.94
CA ALA A 98 -5.90 12.92 14.74
C ALA A 98 -4.55 12.76 14.01
N ASP A 99 -3.72 13.80 13.98
CA ASP A 99 -2.37 13.75 13.41
C ASP A 99 -1.46 12.80 14.20
N HIS A 100 -1.55 12.79 15.54
CA HIS A 100 -0.82 11.83 16.37
C HIS A 100 -1.20 10.37 16.06
N GLU A 101 -2.49 10.09 15.85
CA GLU A 101 -2.98 8.76 15.46
C GLU A 101 -2.46 8.37 14.06
N ARG A 102 -2.34 9.33 13.14
CA ARG A 102 -1.78 9.10 11.79
C ARG A 102 -0.30 8.76 11.86
N VAL A 103 0.49 9.56 12.59
CA VAL A 103 1.94 9.34 12.78
C VAL A 103 2.19 8.00 13.46
N GLN A 104 1.42 7.67 14.50
CA GLN A 104 1.52 6.37 15.16
C GLN A 104 1.25 5.21 14.20
N ARG A 105 0.15 5.26 13.44
CA ARG A 105 -0.19 4.22 12.45
C ARG A 105 0.91 4.05 11.40
N PHE A 106 1.48 5.16 10.93
CA PHE A 106 2.59 5.15 9.99
C PHE A 106 3.82 4.44 10.58
N LEU A 107 4.22 4.78 11.81
CA LEU A 107 5.40 4.21 12.47
C LEU A 107 5.23 2.74 12.85
N THR A 108 4.09 2.34 13.40
CA THR A 108 3.92 0.98 13.96
C THR A 108 3.31 -0.02 12.99
N SER A 109 2.54 0.40 11.98
CA SER A 109 1.88 -0.52 11.06
C SER A 109 2.55 -0.48 9.69
N THR A 110 2.43 0.66 8.99
CA THR A 110 2.86 0.77 7.59
C THR A 110 4.37 0.60 7.43
N SER A 111 5.17 1.24 8.30
CA SER A 111 6.63 1.15 8.24
C SER A 111 7.15 -0.26 8.46
N LEU A 112 6.64 -0.95 9.49
CA LEU A 112 7.07 -2.31 9.78
C LEU A 112 6.65 -3.26 8.66
N MET A 113 5.41 -3.21 8.18
CA MET A 113 4.97 -4.00 7.02
C MET A 113 5.85 -3.77 5.79
N SER A 114 6.20 -2.52 5.50
CA SER A 114 7.08 -2.17 4.38
C SER A 114 8.47 -2.83 4.51
N ILE A 115 9.07 -2.84 5.70
CA ILE A 115 10.34 -3.51 5.98
C ILE A 115 10.22 -5.03 5.76
N PHE A 116 9.15 -5.67 6.26
CA PHE A 116 8.91 -7.10 6.02
C PHE A 116 8.81 -7.42 4.53
N SER A 117 8.03 -6.62 3.80
CA SER A 117 7.86 -6.78 2.36
C SER A 117 9.15 -6.53 1.59
N PHE A 118 10.03 -5.65 2.08
CA PHE A 118 11.37 -5.44 1.54
C PHE A 118 12.26 -6.67 1.70
N VAL A 119 12.26 -7.30 2.87
CA VAL A 119 13.04 -8.53 3.09
C VAL A 119 12.50 -9.69 2.25
N ASN A 120 11.18 -9.86 2.18
CA ASN A 120 10.55 -10.86 1.31
C ASN A 120 10.90 -10.65 -0.16
N TYR A 121 10.83 -9.40 -0.63
CA TYR A 121 11.20 -9.06 -1.99
C TYR A 121 12.64 -9.45 -2.30
N ILE A 122 13.59 -9.10 -1.41
CA ILE A 122 15.01 -9.48 -1.59
C ILE A 122 15.17 -10.99 -1.63
N ALA A 123 14.51 -11.73 -0.72
CA ALA A 123 14.61 -13.19 -0.67
C ALA A 123 14.13 -13.84 -1.97
N PHE A 124 12.96 -13.44 -2.47
CA PHE A 124 12.43 -13.93 -3.74
C PHE A 124 13.26 -13.47 -4.95
N ALA A 125 13.82 -12.26 -4.91
CA ALA A 125 14.69 -11.73 -5.96
C ALA A 125 16.00 -12.54 -6.07
N ILE A 126 16.59 -12.94 -4.94
CA ILE A 126 17.79 -13.80 -4.89
C ILE A 126 17.47 -15.18 -5.49
N VAL A 127 16.33 -15.78 -5.14
CA VAL A 127 15.91 -17.08 -5.69
C VAL A 127 15.69 -16.99 -7.20
N LEU A 128 15.04 -15.92 -7.67
CA LEU A 128 14.82 -15.69 -9.10
C LEU A 128 16.15 -15.53 -9.86
N LEU A 129 17.10 -14.78 -9.29
CA LEU A 129 18.44 -14.60 -9.85
C LEU A 129 19.22 -15.93 -9.91
N ALA A 130 19.05 -16.80 -8.91
CA ALA A 130 19.66 -18.11 -8.87
C ALA A 130 19.09 -19.06 -9.95
N TRP A 131 17.80 -18.95 -10.27
CA TRP A 131 17.16 -19.81 -11.28
C TRP A 131 17.34 -19.31 -12.72
N SER A 132 17.22 -18.01 -12.97
CA SER A 132 17.45 -17.44 -14.29
C SER A 132 17.81 -15.96 -14.24
N ARG A 133 19.05 -15.64 -14.63
CA ARG A 133 19.56 -14.26 -14.72
C ARG A 133 18.78 -13.43 -15.74
N LEU A 134 18.36 -14.03 -16.86
CA LEU A 134 17.59 -13.34 -17.90
C LEU A 134 16.22 -12.90 -17.39
N VAL A 135 15.50 -13.79 -16.70
CA VAL A 135 14.18 -13.48 -16.14
C VAL A 135 14.30 -12.38 -15.08
N PHE A 136 15.32 -12.46 -14.22
CA PHE A 136 15.59 -11.43 -13.23
C PHE A 136 15.83 -10.04 -13.85
N LEU A 137 16.64 -9.95 -14.91
CA LEU A 137 16.91 -8.68 -15.59
C LEU A 137 15.65 -8.06 -16.19
N VAL A 138 14.83 -8.86 -16.88
CA VAL A 138 13.55 -8.40 -17.43
C VAL A 138 12.60 -7.94 -16.33
N PHE A 139 12.52 -8.70 -15.23
CA PHE A 139 11.71 -8.32 -14.07
C PHE A 139 12.18 -6.99 -13.47
N PHE A 140 13.49 -6.81 -13.30
CA PHE A 140 14.08 -5.60 -12.72
C PHE A 140 13.86 -4.36 -13.59
N ILE A 141 14.08 -4.48 -14.91
CA ILE A 141 13.81 -3.41 -15.88
C ILE A 141 12.33 -3.06 -15.90
N GLY A 142 11.45 -4.07 -15.99
CA GLY A 142 10.00 -3.86 -16.00
C GLY A 142 9.49 -3.20 -14.71
N THR A 143 10.03 -3.59 -13.56
CA THR A 143 9.71 -2.97 -12.26
C THR A 143 10.23 -1.54 -12.18
N THR A 144 11.40 -1.25 -12.72
CA THR A 144 11.96 0.11 -12.77
C THR A 144 11.12 1.03 -13.67
N LEU A 145 10.69 0.56 -14.83
CA LEU A 145 9.79 1.30 -15.73
C LEU A 145 8.43 1.56 -15.06
N TYR A 146 7.88 0.55 -14.39
CA TYR A 146 6.65 0.67 -13.61
C TYR A 146 6.76 1.74 -12.52
N LEU A 147 7.84 1.72 -11.72
CA LEU A 147 8.07 2.73 -10.69
C LEU A 147 8.27 4.11 -11.30
N GLY A 148 9.06 4.22 -12.37
CA GLY A 148 9.29 5.47 -13.10
C GLY A 148 8.00 6.10 -13.62
N TRP A 149 7.09 5.29 -14.16
CA TRP A 149 5.76 5.74 -14.57
C TRP A 149 4.96 6.31 -13.39
N ILE A 150 4.98 5.65 -12.24
CA ILE A 150 4.25 6.12 -11.07
C ILE A 150 4.83 7.43 -10.54
N PHE A 151 6.15 7.51 -10.41
CA PHE A 151 6.85 8.73 -9.97
C PHE A 151 6.57 9.92 -10.90
N PHE A 152 6.51 9.70 -12.22
CA PHE A 152 6.19 10.76 -13.18
C PHE A 152 4.83 11.42 -12.90
N PHE A 153 3.80 10.62 -12.58
CA PHE A 153 2.45 11.13 -12.29
C PHE A 153 2.29 11.71 -10.88
N GLN A 154 3.24 11.49 -9.96
CA GLN A 154 3.13 12.00 -8.58
C GLN A 154 3.20 13.53 -8.51
N SER A 155 4.01 14.18 -9.36
CA SER A 155 4.12 15.65 -9.39
C SER A 155 2.78 16.31 -9.74
N ILE A 156 2.11 15.78 -10.77
CA ILE A 156 0.81 16.27 -11.24
C ILE A 156 -0.27 16.05 -10.17
N ARG A 157 -0.27 14.88 -9.52
CA ARG A 157 -1.20 14.60 -8.41
C ARG A 157 -1.02 15.56 -7.25
N ARG A 158 0.23 15.83 -6.85
CA ARG A 158 0.54 16.75 -5.75
C ARG A 158 -0.05 18.14 -5.97
N GLU A 159 0.01 18.67 -7.19
CA GLU A 159 -0.58 19.97 -7.52
C GLU A 159 -2.12 19.95 -7.39
N LEU A 160 -2.77 18.87 -7.85
CA LEU A 160 -4.22 18.71 -7.72
C LEU A 160 -4.67 18.52 -6.27
N ASP A 161 -3.89 17.79 -5.48
CA ASP A 161 -4.17 17.59 -4.06
C ASP A 161 -4.05 18.91 -3.30
N TYR A 162 -3.06 19.75 -3.62
CA TYR A 162 -2.95 21.11 -3.07
C TYR A 162 -4.15 21.99 -3.45
N LYS A 163 -4.55 22.02 -4.73
CA LYS A 163 -5.73 22.75 -5.19
C LYS A 163 -7.01 22.27 -4.50
N ARG A 164 -7.15 20.97 -4.29
CA ARG A 164 -8.30 20.38 -3.62
C ARG A 164 -8.33 20.73 -2.13
N PHE A 165 -7.17 20.73 -1.47
CA PHE A 165 -7.05 21.12 -0.06
C PHE A 165 -7.48 22.58 0.17
N ASP A 166 -7.00 23.49 -0.68
CA ASP A 166 -7.36 24.91 -0.63
C ASP A 166 -8.87 25.13 -0.83
N GLN A 167 -9.44 24.53 -1.88
CA GLN A 167 -10.88 24.57 -2.16
C GLN A 167 -11.73 23.93 -1.05
N SER A 168 -11.22 22.87 -0.40
CA SER A 168 -11.90 22.22 0.72
C SER A 168 -11.92 23.10 1.96
N SER A 169 -10.83 23.84 2.21
CA SER A 169 -10.72 24.80 3.30
C SER A 169 -11.67 25.98 3.08
N GLU A 170 -11.74 26.51 1.84
CA GLU A 170 -12.71 27.54 1.45
C GLU A 170 -14.16 27.07 1.66
N ASN A 171 -14.47 25.83 1.26
CA ASN A 171 -15.79 25.23 1.47
C ASN A 171 -16.14 25.11 2.96
N GLN A 172 -15.19 24.67 3.80
CA GLN A 172 -15.40 24.55 5.24
C GLN A 172 -15.69 25.91 5.89
N SER A 173 -14.90 26.94 5.55
CA SER A 173 -15.10 28.30 6.03
C SER A 173 -16.45 28.87 5.58
N ASN A 174 -16.83 28.66 4.33
CA ASN A 174 -18.11 29.13 3.80
C ASN A 174 -19.31 28.45 4.48
N LEU A 175 -19.21 27.16 4.82
CA LEU A 175 -20.23 26.46 5.59
C LEU A 175 -20.35 26.99 7.02
N ILE A 176 -19.23 27.27 7.68
CA ILE A 176 -19.23 27.88 9.03
C ILE A 176 -19.90 29.26 8.99
N GLU A 177 -19.60 30.08 7.99
CA GLU A 177 -20.21 31.40 7.80
C GLU A 177 -21.73 31.28 7.56
N LEU A 178 -22.15 30.35 6.69
CA LEU A 178 -23.56 30.08 6.40
C LEU A 178 -24.35 29.68 7.65
N ILE A 179 -23.80 28.78 8.47
CA ILE A 179 -24.46 28.26 9.67
C ILE A 179 -24.49 29.34 10.77
N SER A 180 -23.36 30.01 11.01
CA SER A 180 -23.23 30.99 12.09
C SER A 180 -23.98 32.28 11.77
N GLY A 181 -24.03 32.70 10.49
CA GLY A 181 -24.70 33.91 10.02
C GLY A 181 -26.15 33.71 9.56
N MET A 182 -26.77 32.57 9.84
CA MET A 182 -28.09 32.21 9.29
C MET A 182 -29.19 33.24 9.61
N GLN A 183 -29.15 33.84 10.80
CA GLN A 183 -30.12 34.87 11.19
C GLN A 183 -30.01 36.11 10.31
N GLU A 184 -28.80 36.63 10.10
CA GLU A 184 -28.56 37.79 9.24
C GLU A 184 -28.93 37.52 7.79
N ILE A 185 -28.60 36.32 7.28
CA ILE A 185 -28.92 35.92 5.91
C ILE A 185 -30.43 35.94 5.67
N LYS A 186 -31.22 35.42 6.61
CA LYS A 186 -32.69 35.44 6.53
C LYS A 186 -33.28 36.84 6.65
N LEU A 187 -32.74 37.67 7.55
CA LEU A 187 -33.18 39.06 7.70
C LEU A 187 -32.97 39.89 6.42
N HIS A 188 -31.93 39.55 5.63
CA HIS A 188 -31.61 40.22 4.37
C HIS A 188 -32.11 39.48 3.11
N ASN A 189 -32.86 38.39 3.24
CA ASN A 189 -33.32 37.53 2.12
C ASN A 189 -32.19 37.11 1.16
N ALA A 190 -30.99 36.85 1.69
CA ALA A 190 -29.77 36.57 0.91
C ALA A 190 -29.47 35.07 0.75
N GLU A 191 -30.40 34.17 1.09
CA GLU A 191 -30.18 32.71 1.12
C GLU A 191 -29.73 32.17 -0.22
N LYS A 192 -30.40 32.59 -1.31
CA LYS A 192 -30.10 32.14 -2.67
C LYS A 192 -28.70 32.55 -3.10
N GLN A 193 -28.29 33.78 -2.79
CA GLN A 193 -26.97 34.30 -3.14
C GLN A 193 -25.86 33.53 -2.42
N LYS A 194 -26.00 33.32 -1.11
CA LYS A 194 -25.02 32.59 -0.30
C LYS A 194 -24.97 31.11 -0.67
N ARG A 195 -26.12 30.47 -0.94
CA ARG A 195 -26.20 29.10 -1.45
C ARG A 195 -25.50 28.95 -2.81
N TRP A 196 -25.72 29.88 -3.74
CA TRP A 196 -25.03 29.86 -5.04
C TRP A 196 -23.52 30.06 -4.91
N ALA A 197 -23.07 30.87 -3.94
CA ALA A 197 -21.64 30.97 -3.64
C ALA A 197 -21.06 29.61 -3.21
N TRP A 198 -21.74 28.90 -2.32
CA TRP A 198 -21.37 27.54 -1.92
C TRP A 198 -21.40 26.55 -3.09
N GLU A 199 -22.46 26.56 -3.91
CA GLU A 199 -22.59 25.69 -5.09
C GLU A 199 -21.44 25.90 -6.09
N ARG A 200 -20.94 27.14 -6.25
CA ARG A 200 -19.75 27.42 -7.08
C ARG A 200 -18.48 26.79 -6.51
N ILE A 201 -18.28 26.83 -5.19
CA ILE A 201 -17.14 26.16 -4.54
C ILE A 201 -17.23 24.65 -4.76
N GLN A 202 -18.42 24.07 -4.58
CA GLN A 202 -18.68 22.65 -4.84
C GLN A 202 -18.43 22.26 -6.30
N ALA A 203 -18.84 23.09 -7.27
CA ALA A 203 -18.55 22.85 -8.69
C ALA A 203 -17.04 22.86 -8.99
N ARG A 204 -16.27 23.74 -8.35
CA ARG A 204 -14.80 23.74 -8.44
C ARG A 204 -14.19 22.49 -7.82
N LEU A 205 -14.62 22.10 -6.62
CA LEU A 205 -14.20 20.87 -5.96
C LEU A 205 -14.49 19.63 -6.81
N PHE A 206 -15.68 19.55 -7.39
CA PHE A 206 -16.07 18.46 -8.29
C PHE A 206 -15.16 18.41 -9.52
N ARG A 207 -14.87 19.56 -10.15
CA ARG A 207 -13.97 19.63 -11.31
C ARG A 207 -12.55 19.18 -10.96
N THR A 208 -11.99 19.68 -9.85
CA THR A 208 -10.65 19.26 -9.36
C THR A 208 -10.64 17.77 -9.01
N GLY A 209 -11.68 17.27 -8.35
CA GLY A 209 -11.85 15.85 -8.03
C GLY A 209 -11.91 14.97 -9.27
N MET A 210 -12.66 15.38 -10.31
CA MET A 210 -12.73 14.66 -11.57
C MET A 210 -11.37 14.63 -12.30
N SER A 211 -10.62 15.74 -12.29
CA SER A 211 -9.26 15.76 -12.83
C SER A 211 -8.32 14.82 -12.08
N SER A 212 -8.37 14.82 -10.74
CA SER A 212 -7.58 13.92 -9.89
C SER A 212 -7.93 12.46 -10.16
N LEU A 213 -9.23 12.13 -10.27
CA LEU A 213 -9.69 10.79 -10.65
C LEU A 213 -9.18 10.38 -12.02
N ARG A 214 -9.29 11.24 -13.04
CA ARG A 214 -8.81 10.94 -14.40
C ARG A 214 -7.32 10.63 -14.41
N ILE A 215 -6.50 11.47 -13.80
CA ILE A 215 -5.06 11.25 -13.68
C ILE A 215 -4.77 9.96 -12.91
N GLY A 216 -5.50 9.70 -11.83
CA GLY A 216 -5.33 8.47 -11.07
C GLY A 216 -5.69 7.22 -11.85
N GLN A 217 -6.70 7.28 -12.71
CA GLN A 217 -7.06 6.18 -13.62
C GLN A 217 -5.98 5.95 -14.68
N PHE A 218 -5.46 7.01 -15.32
CA PHE A 218 -4.38 6.87 -16.29
C PHE A 218 -3.09 6.31 -15.66
N GLN A 219 -2.74 6.79 -14.47
CA GLN A 219 -1.59 6.26 -13.73
C GLN A 219 -1.77 4.77 -13.43
N ARG A 220 -2.93 4.35 -12.88
CA ARG A 220 -3.23 2.95 -12.58
C ARG A 220 -3.26 2.08 -13.83
N ALA A 221 -3.93 2.52 -14.90
CA ALA A 221 -3.99 1.79 -16.16
C ALA A 221 -2.59 1.60 -16.77
N GLY A 222 -1.77 2.65 -16.82
CA GLY A 222 -0.39 2.53 -17.31
C GLY A 222 0.48 1.64 -16.41
N ALA A 223 0.34 1.75 -15.09
CA ALA A 223 1.04 0.89 -14.14
C ALA A 223 0.66 -0.59 -14.33
N SER A 224 -0.62 -0.91 -14.49
CA SER A 224 -1.10 -2.25 -14.83
C SER A 224 -0.58 -2.71 -16.19
N PHE A 225 -0.56 -1.84 -17.20
CA PHE A 225 -0.03 -2.16 -18.53
C PHE A 225 1.45 -2.58 -18.50
N PHE A 226 2.30 -1.81 -17.80
CA PHE A 226 3.72 -2.18 -17.63
C PHE A 226 3.87 -3.49 -16.86
N ASN A 227 3.08 -3.70 -15.81
CA ASN A 227 3.15 -4.91 -15.02
C ASN A 227 2.74 -6.15 -15.81
N GLU A 228 1.63 -6.09 -16.55
CA GLU A 228 1.16 -7.22 -17.36
C GLU A 228 2.05 -7.48 -18.57
N THR A 229 2.54 -6.44 -19.24
CA THR A 229 3.48 -6.61 -20.36
C THR A 229 4.77 -7.27 -19.88
N LYS A 230 5.30 -6.84 -18.73
CA LYS A 230 6.43 -7.51 -18.05
C LYS A 230 6.12 -8.99 -17.77
N ASN A 231 4.96 -9.31 -17.19
CA ASN A 231 4.57 -10.69 -16.88
C ASN A 231 4.46 -11.55 -18.15
N LEU A 232 3.90 -11.01 -19.24
CA LEU A 232 3.79 -11.71 -20.53
C LEU A 232 5.17 -11.99 -21.14
N ILE A 233 6.06 -10.99 -21.16
CA ILE A 233 7.43 -11.17 -21.67
C ILE A 233 8.16 -12.24 -20.85
N ILE A 234 8.05 -12.20 -19.52
CA ILE A 234 8.67 -13.22 -18.66
C ILE A 234 8.09 -14.61 -18.96
N THR A 235 6.77 -14.72 -19.07
CA THR A 235 6.11 -16.00 -19.40
C THR A 235 6.63 -16.57 -20.71
N PHE A 236 6.78 -15.74 -21.75
CA PHE A 236 7.35 -16.14 -23.03
C PHE A 236 8.80 -16.62 -22.91
N ILE A 237 9.65 -15.87 -22.20
CA ILE A 237 11.07 -16.23 -21.99
C ILE A 237 11.20 -17.55 -21.24
N VAL A 238 10.42 -17.73 -20.17
CA VAL A 238 10.46 -18.96 -19.36
C VAL A 238 9.94 -20.14 -20.18
N ALA A 239 8.82 -19.99 -20.89
CA ALA A 239 8.28 -21.04 -21.76
C ALA A 239 9.30 -21.44 -22.84
N LYS A 240 9.92 -20.47 -23.51
CA LYS A 240 11.00 -20.74 -24.48
C LYS A 240 12.17 -21.48 -23.82
N SER A 241 12.60 -21.05 -22.63
CA SER A 241 13.70 -21.69 -21.90
C SER A 241 13.38 -23.13 -21.48
N VAL A 242 12.12 -23.48 -21.29
CA VAL A 242 11.68 -24.86 -21.06
C VAL A 242 11.74 -25.68 -22.35
N LEU A 243 11.29 -25.11 -23.47
CA LEU A 243 11.37 -25.77 -24.78
C LEU A 243 12.82 -26.03 -25.21
N ASP A 244 13.72 -25.10 -24.90
CA ASP A 244 15.16 -25.23 -25.15
C ASP A 244 15.85 -26.23 -24.19
N GLY A 245 15.13 -26.81 -23.23
CA GLY A 245 15.65 -27.77 -22.24
C GLY A 245 16.49 -27.16 -21.11
N ASN A 246 16.66 -25.84 -21.08
CA ASN A 246 17.43 -25.14 -20.04
C ASN A 246 16.68 -25.03 -18.71
N MET A 247 15.35 -25.11 -18.73
CA MET A 247 14.51 -25.09 -17.54
C MET A 247 13.51 -26.24 -17.53
N SER A 248 13.14 -26.72 -16.35
CA SER A 248 12.08 -27.72 -16.19
C SER A 248 10.69 -27.07 -16.13
N LEU A 249 9.66 -27.85 -16.41
CA LEU A 249 8.25 -27.43 -16.26
C LEU A 249 7.95 -26.99 -14.81
N GLY A 250 8.52 -27.67 -13.80
CA GLY A 250 8.37 -27.28 -12.40
C GLY A 250 9.02 -25.92 -12.10
N MET A 251 10.18 -25.63 -12.71
CA MET A 251 10.79 -24.30 -12.58
C MET A 251 9.91 -23.22 -13.22
N LEU A 252 9.23 -23.49 -14.33
CA LEU A 252 8.31 -22.52 -14.93
C LEU A 252 7.19 -22.11 -13.95
N LEU A 253 6.52 -23.09 -13.35
CA LEU A 253 5.46 -22.81 -12.38
C LEU A 253 5.99 -22.10 -11.12
N GLY A 254 7.16 -22.53 -10.63
CA GLY A 254 7.82 -21.87 -9.51
C GLY A 254 8.19 -20.41 -9.83
N VAL A 255 8.70 -20.12 -11.03
CA VAL A 255 9.02 -18.75 -11.47
C VAL A 255 7.75 -17.89 -11.52
N GLN A 256 6.65 -18.41 -12.06
CA GLN A 256 5.37 -17.69 -12.08
C GLN A 256 4.88 -17.36 -10.66
N TYR A 257 5.00 -18.31 -9.73
CA TYR A 257 4.68 -18.06 -8.32
C TYR A 257 5.56 -16.95 -7.72
N ILE A 258 6.88 -17.01 -7.95
CA ILE A 258 7.84 -16.01 -7.46
C ILE A 258 7.50 -14.62 -8.00
N ILE A 259 7.17 -14.48 -9.28
CA ILE A 259 6.79 -13.20 -9.89
C ILE A 259 5.53 -12.64 -9.24
N GLY A 260 4.54 -13.48 -8.97
CA GLY A 260 3.34 -13.10 -8.22
C GLY A 260 3.67 -12.53 -6.84
N GLN A 261 4.55 -13.22 -6.10
CA GLN A 261 5.02 -12.77 -4.79
C GLN A 261 5.86 -11.49 -4.85
N LEU A 262 6.65 -11.29 -5.91
CA LEU A 262 7.46 -10.07 -6.09
C LEU A 262 6.63 -8.84 -6.49
N ASN A 263 5.50 -9.02 -7.16
CA ASN A 263 4.62 -7.92 -7.55
C ASN A 263 3.89 -7.27 -6.36
N ALA A 264 3.57 -8.04 -5.32
CA ALA A 264 2.82 -7.54 -4.16
C ALA A 264 3.59 -6.50 -3.32
N PRO A 265 4.86 -6.72 -2.92
CA PRO A 265 5.69 -5.72 -2.22
C PRO A 265 5.83 -4.41 -2.97
N VAL A 266 5.97 -4.48 -4.31
CA VAL A 266 6.14 -3.29 -5.16
C VAL A 266 4.93 -2.35 -5.03
N GLY A 267 3.71 -2.89 -5.01
CA GLY A 267 2.50 -2.10 -4.75
C GLY A 267 2.47 -1.50 -3.34
N GLN A 268 2.82 -2.29 -2.32
CA GLN A 268 2.84 -1.84 -0.93
C GLN A 268 3.84 -0.71 -0.68
N TRP A 269 4.98 -0.69 -1.38
CA TRP A 269 5.95 0.40 -1.24
C TRP A 269 5.46 1.72 -1.83
N ILE A 270 4.63 1.68 -2.87
CA ILE A 270 4.01 2.89 -3.40
C ILE A 270 3.06 3.48 -2.37
N ASP A 271 2.26 2.64 -1.71
CA ASP A 271 1.38 3.07 -0.63
C ASP A 271 2.19 3.58 0.58
N PHE A 272 3.31 2.94 0.90
CA PHE A 272 4.23 3.41 1.94
C PHE A 272 4.81 4.79 1.62
N LEU A 273 5.35 4.99 0.40
CA LEU A 273 5.88 6.28 -0.05
C LEU A 273 4.81 7.37 -0.04
N ARG A 274 3.56 7.01 -0.35
CA ARG A 274 2.43 7.93 -0.27
C ARG A 274 2.11 8.31 1.17
N ASN A 275 2.00 7.32 2.06
CA ASN A 275 1.74 7.56 3.47
C ASN A 275 2.88 8.38 4.12
N MET A 276 4.12 8.21 3.68
CA MET A 276 5.26 9.06 4.11
C MET A 276 5.10 10.53 3.73
N GLN A 277 4.43 10.83 2.61
CA GLN A 277 4.22 12.22 2.18
C GLN A 277 3.04 12.86 2.92
N GLU A 278 2.11 12.04 3.43
CA GLU A 278 0.88 12.48 4.11
C GLU A 278 0.99 12.48 5.65
N ALA A 279 2.05 11.88 6.21
CA ALA A 279 2.36 11.81 7.64
C ALA A 279 3.46 12.82 8.02
#